data_AF-A0A1C5TUP1-F1
#
_entry.id   AF-A0A1C5TUP1-F1
#
_cell.length_a   1.000
_cell.length_b   1.000
_cell.length_c   1.000
_cell.angle_alpha   90.00
_cell.angle_beta   90.00
_cell.angle_gamma   90.00
#
_symmetry.space_group_name_H-M   'P 1'
#
loop_
_entity.id
_entity.type
_entity.pdbx_description
1 polymer ?
#
loop_
_entity_poly.entity_id
_entity_poly.type
_entity_poly.pdbx_seq_one_letter_code
_entity_poly.pdbx_strand_id
1 'polypeptide(L)'
;MNSEDKVLARIDIKHTFNQSIIKYGKEPQCRQLMEECAELIQAVNKMPRYEDRPAEPKYYANLIEEIADVEIMLYQLKVMFNISDDEVFAFKVEKAKREQERLKKL
;
A
#
# COMPACT_ATOMS: atom_id res chain seq x y z
N MET A 1 -1.57 0.66 23.01
CA MET A 1 -1.63 2.07 22.60
C MET A 1 -3.05 2.56 22.68
N ASN A 2 -3.25 3.69 23.36
CA ASN A 2 -4.54 4.37 23.43
C ASN A 2 -4.84 5.07 22.08
N SER A 3 -6.01 5.70 21.94
CA SER A 3 -6.43 6.36 20.69
C SER A 3 -5.56 7.58 20.33
N GLU A 4 -5.07 8.32 21.31
CA GLU A 4 -4.20 9.49 21.11
C GLU A 4 -2.81 9.06 20.61
N ASP A 5 -2.23 8.01 21.20
CA ASP A 5 -0.96 7.44 20.78
C ASP A 5 -1.01 7.01 19.31
N LYS A 6 -2.14 6.42 18.87
CA LYS A 6 -2.33 6.00 17.47
C LYS A 6 -2.38 7.19 16.52
N VAL A 7 -2.97 8.30 16.94
CA VAL A 7 -3.03 9.52 16.13
C VAL A 7 -1.65 10.16 16.04
N LEU A 8 -0.93 10.27 17.15
CA LEU A 8 0.44 10.80 17.18
C LEU A 8 1.39 9.97 16.31
N ALA A 9 1.34 8.64 16.41
CA ALA A 9 2.13 7.76 15.56
C ALA A 9 1.83 7.98 14.07
N ARG A 10 0.57 8.15 13.68
CA ARG A 10 0.19 8.45 12.29
C ARG A 10 0.73 9.79 11.79
N ILE A 11 0.74 10.81 12.64
CA ILE A 11 1.28 12.13 12.30
C ILE A 11 2.79 12.04 12.09
N ASP A 12 3.50 11.39 13.01
CA ASP A 12 4.95 11.24 12.96
C ASP A 12 5.38 10.47 11.71
N ILE A 13 4.73 9.35 11.41
CA ILE A 13 4.97 8.54 10.20
C ILE A 13 4.80 9.38 8.92
N LYS A 14 3.72 10.16 8.81
CA LYS A 14 3.51 11.06 7.65
C LYS A 14 4.59 12.12 7.56
N HIS A 15 4.99 12.70 8.69
CA HIS A 15 6.07 13.68 8.73
C HIS A 15 7.37 13.08 8.19
N THR A 16 7.76 11.89 8.65
CA THR A 16 8.97 11.18 8.19
C THR A 16 8.96 10.96 6.68
N PHE A 17 7.88 10.45 6.11
CA PHE A 17 7.83 10.18 4.67
C PHE A 17 7.80 11.46 3.82
N ASN A 18 7.21 12.54 4.32
CA ASN A 18 7.31 13.83 3.64
C ASN A 18 8.75 14.36 3.62
N GLN A 19 9.53 14.15 4.69
CA GLN A 19 10.96 14.48 4.68
C GLN A 19 11.73 13.65 3.63
N SER A 20 11.38 12.38 3.45
CA SER A 20 11.96 11.56 2.38
C SER A 20 11.69 12.13 0.98
N ILE A 21 10.48 12.61 0.72
CA ILE A 21 10.14 13.27 -0.55
C ILE A 21 10.96 14.55 -0.73
N ILE A 22 11.08 15.38 0.31
CA ILE A 22 11.84 16.64 0.26
C ILE A 22 13.33 16.37 0.00
N LYS A 23 13.89 15.36 0.68
CA LYS A 23 15.32 15.04 0.61
C LYS A 23 15.73 14.39 -0.71
N TYR A 24 14.95 13.44 -1.20
CA TYR A 24 15.32 12.61 -2.35
C TYR A 24 14.63 13.03 -3.65
N GLY A 25 13.50 13.74 -3.56
CA GLY A 25 12.75 14.20 -4.73
C GLY A 25 11.89 13.12 -5.37
N LYS A 26 11.14 13.52 -6.40
CA LYS A 26 10.07 12.70 -7.00
C LYS A 26 10.56 11.46 -7.72
N GLU A 27 11.62 11.60 -8.52
CA GLU A 27 12.09 10.53 -9.40
C GLU A 27 12.62 9.31 -8.61
N PRO A 28 13.46 9.47 -7.57
CA PRO A 28 13.86 8.33 -6.73
C PRO A 28 12.68 7.66 -6.02
N GLN A 29 11.70 8.43 -5.54
CA GLN A 29 10.53 7.84 -4.87
C GLN A 29 9.62 7.09 -5.86
N CYS A 30 9.52 7.53 -7.11
CA CYS A 30 8.84 6.74 -8.15
C CYS A 30 9.58 5.41 -8.43
N ARG A 31 10.92 5.39 -8.37
CA ARG A 31 11.68 4.14 -8.47
C ARG A 31 11.44 3.23 -7.27
N GLN A 32 11.47 3.78 -6.06
CA GLN A 32 11.17 3.03 -4.84
C GLN A 32 9.79 2.38 -4.94
N LEU A 33 8.76 3.11 -5.39
CA LEU A 33 7.42 2.54 -5.59
C LEU A 33 7.44 1.32 -6.52
N MET A 34 8.22 1.36 -7.61
CA MET A 34 8.33 0.22 -8.54
C MET A 34 9.03 -0.98 -7.88
N GLU A 35 10.02 -0.73 -7.03
CA GLU A 35 10.73 -1.75 -6.25
C GLU A 35 9.79 -2.42 -5.25
N GLU A 36 9.08 -1.67 -4.41
CA GLU A 36 8.12 -2.21 -3.44
C GLU A 36 7.00 -3.00 -4.14
N CYS A 37 6.51 -2.52 -5.29
CA CYS A 37 5.52 -3.27 -6.07
C CYS A 37 6.09 -4.61 -6.56
N ALA A 38 7.36 -4.66 -6.95
CA ALA A 38 8.01 -5.89 -7.39
C ALA A 38 8.23 -6.87 -6.23
N GLU A 39 8.56 -6.38 -5.03
CA GLU A 39 8.70 -7.18 -3.82
C GLU A 39 7.34 -7.75 -3.37
N LEU A 40 6.28 -6.93 -3.38
CA LEU A 40 4.92 -7.40 -3.14
C LEU A 40 4.48 -8.48 -4.14
N ILE A 41 4.79 -8.32 -5.44
CA ILE A 41 4.54 -9.35 -6.45
C ILE A 41 5.22 -10.67 -6.07
N GLN A 42 6.48 -10.62 -5.62
CA GLN A 42 7.20 -11.81 -5.19
C GLN A 42 6.59 -12.45 -3.94
N ALA A 43 6.20 -11.65 -2.95
CA ALA A 43 5.54 -12.14 -1.74
C ALA A 43 4.20 -12.80 -2.05
N VAL A 44 3.36 -12.17 -2.88
CA VAL A 44 2.08 -12.73 -3.32
C VAL A 44 2.26 -14.06 -4.07
N ASN A 45 3.24 -14.16 -4.97
CA ASN A 45 3.50 -15.40 -5.73
C ASN A 45 3.95 -16.58 -4.84
N LYS A 46 4.47 -16.30 -3.64
CA LYS A 46 4.81 -17.34 -2.67
C LYS A 46 3.56 -17.91 -1.98
N MET A 47 2.49 -17.13 -1.81
CA MET A 47 1.33 -17.52 -0.98
C MET A 47 0.59 -18.79 -1.42
N PRO A 48 0.27 -19.01 -2.71
CA PRO A 48 -0.46 -20.22 -3.13
C PRO A 48 0.30 -21.53 -2.88
N ARG A 49 1.64 -21.49 -2.74
CA ARG A 49 2.46 -22.67 -2.42
C ARG A 49 2.24 -23.18 -0.99
N TYR A 50 1.53 -22.40 -0.18
CA TYR A 50 1.24 -22.68 1.23
C TYR A 50 -0.28 -22.79 1.49
N GLU A 51 -1.10 -23.02 0.47
CA GLU A 51 -2.55 -23.19 0.67
C GLU A 51 -2.86 -24.45 1.52
N ASP A 52 -2.01 -25.49 1.41
CA ASP A 52 -2.12 -26.75 2.17
C ASP A 52 -1.27 -26.82 3.45
N ARG A 53 -0.50 -25.77 3.77
CA ARG A 53 0.37 -25.73 4.96
C ARG A 53 0.28 -24.34 5.56
N PRO A 54 -0.07 -24.15 6.84
CA PRO A 54 -0.13 -22.82 7.42
C PRO A 54 1.15 -22.09 7.06
N ALA A 55 1.03 -21.04 6.23
CA ALA A 55 2.17 -20.32 5.68
C ALA A 55 3.13 -20.08 6.84
N GLU A 56 4.39 -20.56 6.73
CA GLU A 56 5.34 -20.38 7.82
C GLU A 56 5.25 -18.92 8.27
N PRO A 57 5.18 -18.62 9.59
CA PRO A 57 4.92 -17.26 10.08
C PRO A 57 5.76 -16.18 9.39
N LYS A 58 6.96 -16.53 8.91
CA LYS A 58 7.83 -15.68 8.10
C LYS A 58 7.25 -15.21 6.76
N TYR A 59 6.54 -16.05 5.99
CA TYR A 59 6.00 -15.67 4.68
C TYR A 59 4.78 -14.76 4.82
N TYR A 60 3.95 -15.03 5.82
CA TYR A 60 2.83 -14.16 6.15
C TYR A 60 3.31 -12.81 6.70
N ALA A 61 4.35 -12.81 7.56
CA ALA A 61 4.99 -11.58 8.01
C ALA A 61 5.58 -10.78 6.85
N ASN A 62 6.30 -11.44 5.92
CA ASN A 62 6.82 -10.80 4.71
C ASN A 62 5.69 -10.21 3.88
N LEU A 63 4.56 -10.90 3.70
CA LEU A 63 3.43 -10.34 2.96
C LEU A 63 2.88 -9.07 3.62
N ILE A 64 2.78 -9.05 4.96
CA ILE A 64 2.34 -7.86 5.70
C ILE A 64 3.32 -6.70 5.49
N GLU A 65 4.62 -6.97 5.55
CA GLU A 65 5.69 -6.00 5.31
C GLU A 65 5.57 -5.37 3.91
N GLU A 66 5.55 -6.18 2.85
CA GLU A 66 5.46 -5.64 1.48
C GLU A 66 4.15 -4.88 1.23
N ILE A 67 3.05 -5.28 1.87
CA ILE A 67 1.79 -4.54 1.80
C ILE A 67 1.97 -3.16 2.45
N ALA A 68 2.59 -3.10 3.63
CA ALA A 68 2.84 -1.85 4.33
C ALA A 68 3.76 -0.93 3.51
N ASP A 69 4.81 -1.47 2.89
CA ASP A 69 5.74 -0.69 2.09
C ASP A 69 5.06 -0.11 0.83
N VAL A 70 4.23 -0.91 0.14
CA VAL A 70 3.41 -0.39 -0.97
C VAL A 70 2.39 0.65 -0.48
N GLU A 71 1.74 0.48 0.67
CA GLU A 71 0.83 1.49 1.24
C GLU A 71 1.55 2.82 1.54
N ILE A 72 2.77 2.76 2.06
CA ILE A 72 3.63 3.92 2.28
C ILE A 72 3.96 4.59 0.95
N MET A 73 4.34 3.83 -0.07
CA MET A 73 4.67 4.38 -1.38
C MET A 73 3.45 4.95 -2.11
N LEU A 74 2.26 4.38 -1.91
CA LEU A 74 1.00 4.98 -2.37
C LEU A 74 0.69 6.31 -1.67
N TYR A 75 1.00 6.44 -0.38
CA TYR A 75 0.93 7.72 0.32
C TYR A 75 1.87 8.75 -0.32
N GLN A 76 3.14 8.41 -0.50
CA GLN A 76 4.11 9.32 -1.10
C GLN A 76 3.73 9.69 -2.53
N LEU A 77 3.23 8.75 -3.33
CA LEU A 77 2.75 9.00 -4.68
C LEU A 77 1.63 10.06 -4.70
N LYS A 78 0.64 9.92 -3.82
CA LYS A 78 -0.44 10.92 -3.70
C LYS A 78 0.11 12.31 -3.35
N VAL A 79 1.03 12.40 -2.39
CA VAL A 79 1.66 13.68 -2.00
C VAL A 79 2.44 14.29 -3.17
N MET A 80 3.29 13.51 -3.84
CA MET A 80 4.16 13.97 -4.93
C MET A 80 3.38 14.51 -6.14
N PHE A 81 2.19 13.98 -6.39
CA PHE A 81 1.34 14.35 -7.53
C PHE A 81 0.13 15.20 -7.13
N ASN A 82 0.05 15.63 -5.87
CA ASN A 82 -1.06 16.44 -5.35
C ASN A 82 -2.44 15.79 -5.61
N ILE A 83 -2.54 14.48 -5.35
CA ILE A 83 -3.75 13.67 -5.49
C ILE A 83 -4.36 13.47 -4.10
N SER A 84 -5.64 13.80 -3.95
CA SER A 84 -6.37 13.59 -2.69
C SER A 84 -6.87 12.15 -2.52
N ASP A 85 -7.13 11.76 -1.27
CA ASP A 85 -7.75 10.47 -0.96
C ASP A 85 -9.17 10.37 -1.54
N ASP A 86 -9.91 11.48 -1.59
CA ASP A 86 -11.28 11.54 -2.12
C ASP A 86 -11.32 11.30 -3.64
N GLU A 87 -10.38 11.87 -4.39
CA GLU A 87 -10.25 11.60 -5.83
C GLU A 87 -10.00 10.11 -6.09
N VAL A 88 -9.07 9.50 -5.36
CA VAL A 88 -8.79 8.07 -5.48
C VAL A 88 -10.01 7.24 -5.07
N PHE A 89 -10.71 7.64 -4.00
CA PHE A 89 -11.89 6.95 -3.51
C PHE A 89 -13.04 6.98 -4.51
N ALA A 90 -13.29 8.11 -5.18
CA ALA A 90 -14.29 8.20 -6.24
C ALA A 90 -14.05 7.17 -7.36
N PHE A 91 -12.80 7.01 -7.78
CA PHE A 91 -12.43 5.96 -8.75
C PHE A 91 -12.63 4.54 -8.20
N LYS A 92 -12.38 4.30 -6.90
CA LYS A 92 -12.66 3.00 -6.26
C LYS A 92 -14.15 2.67 -6.28
N VAL A 93 -15.01 3.65 -5.99
CA VAL A 93 -16.49 3.48 -6.03
C VAL A 93 -16.95 3.06 -7.42
N GLU A 94 -16.47 3.74 -8.48
CA GLU A 94 -16.85 3.40 -9.86
C GLU A 94 -16.35 2.02 -10.28
N LYS A 95 -15.13 1.62 -9.85
CA LYS A 95 -14.63 0.26 -10.08
C LYS A 95 -15.47 -0.79 -9.34
N ALA A 96 -15.84 -0.54 -8.09
CA ALA A 96 -16.66 -1.45 -7.30
C ALA A 96 -18.06 -1.65 -7.91
N LYS A 97 -18.71 -0.59 -8.39
CA LYS A 97 -19.98 -0.68 -9.12
C LYS A 97 -19.86 -1.59 -10.35
N ARG A 98 -18.82 -1.41 -11.16
CA ARG A 98 -18.57 -2.26 -12.35
C ARG A 98 -18.40 -3.72 -11.96
N GLU A 99 -17.70 -4.00 -10.88
CA GLU A 99 -17.48 -5.36 -10.40
C GLU A 99 -18.77 -6.00 -9.88
N GLN A 100 -19.59 -5.26 -9.14
CA GLN A 100 -20.92 -5.73 -8.71
C GLN A 100 -21.80 -6.11 -9.90
N GLU A 101 -21.77 -5.33 -10.99
CA GLU A 101 -22.52 -5.66 -12.20
C GLU A 101 -21.96 -6.88 -12.95
N ARG A 102 -20.66 -7.17 -12.87
CA ARG A 102 -20.10 -8.44 -13.39
C ARG A 102 -20.56 -9.63 -12.58
N LEU A 103 -20.49 -9.52 -11.25
CA LEU A 103 -20.86 -10.61 -10.34
C LEU A 103 -22.35 -10.98 -10.43
N LYS A 104 -23.25 -10.02 -10.73
CA LYS A 104 -24.69 -10.30 -10.96
C LYS A 104 -24.98 -11.05 -12.26
N LYS A 105 -24.03 -11.08 -13.20
CA LYS A 105 -24.18 -11.75 -14.51
C LYS A 105 -23.60 -13.16 -14.51
N LEU A 106 -22.89 -13.55 -13.45
CA LEU A 106 -22.45 -14.91 -13.16
C LEU A 106 -23.59 -15.67 -12.47
#